data_AF-A0A9X3TBE6-F1
#
_entry.id   AF-A0A9X3TBE6-F1
#
_cell.length_a   1.000
_cell.length_b   1.000
_cell.length_c   1.000
_cell.angle_alpha   90.00
_cell.angle_beta   90.00
_cell.angle_gamma   90.00
#
_symmetry.space_group_name_H-M   'P 1'
#
loop_
_entity.id
_entity.type
_entity.pdbx_description
1 polymer ?
#
loop_
_entity_poly.entity_id
_entity_poly.type
_entity_poly.pdbx_seq_one_letter_code
_entity_poly.pdbx_strand_id
1 'polypeptide(L)'
;MIEQAAKMSSVKLGFAVGWSAFWTGAPFKCVIALLLLAMGLHPWEMPALGFLLLLSIPIDIWALGLAARTVFLERLRLQPAGSLGVTLWWQAALFNAVYLPLGYLIESRTVAGAQAVTAKIMEIEPLKSWPVAERISIELVLWSSVAAIVLILIVLGWMFLFGLIVGRQVATASPTDESYQALVRQWDLMRVPEDQPLLLTGLIASGVLAVLLFWGFMPVMTPHPHEDYEMPPQESRLLKPTEALEKTDQALARAEAALKVLEEEAQKGSKGKTKL
;
A
#
# COMPACT_ATOMS: atom_id res chain seq x y z
N MET A 1 15.83 9.15 -38.76
CA MET A 1 15.23 9.50 -37.45
C MET A 1 13.83 8.89 -37.25
N ILE A 2 12.97 8.78 -38.27
CA ILE A 2 11.74 7.95 -38.26
C ILE A 2 12.02 6.46 -37.92
N GLU A 3 13.24 6.01 -38.23
CA GLU A 3 13.73 4.65 -38.00
C GLU A 3 13.84 4.22 -36.52
N GLN A 4 13.91 5.17 -35.58
CA GLN A 4 14.02 4.87 -34.14
C GLN A 4 12.65 4.55 -33.52
N ALA A 5 11.59 5.24 -33.94
CA ALA A 5 10.21 4.91 -33.56
C ALA A 5 9.76 3.57 -34.16
N ALA A 6 10.27 3.20 -35.34
CA ALA A 6 10.02 1.91 -35.98
C ALA A 6 10.67 0.70 -35.28
N LYS A 7 11.61 0.92 -34.33
CA LYS A 7 12.46 -0.16 -33.79
C LYS A 7 11.98 -0.77 -32.47
N MET A 8 11.02 -0.15 -31.79
CA MET A 8 10.56 -0.64 -30.48
C MET A 8 9.40 -1.63 -30.65
N SER A 9 9.59 -2.86 -30.19
CA SER A 9 8.54 -3.89 -30.26
C SER A 9 7.33 -3.53 -29.40
N SER A 10 6.14 -3.98 -29.80
CA SER A 10 4.89 -3.71 -29.07
C SER A 10 4.98 -4.11 -27.60
N VAL A 11 5.61 -5.25 -27.28
CA VAL A 11 5.82 -5.69 -25.90
C VAL A 11 6.65 -4.68 -25.10
N LYS A 12 7.75 -4.16 -25.66
CA LYS A 12 8.58 -3.15 -24.99
C LYS A 12 7.81 -1.85 -24.78
N LEU A 13 6.95 -1.49 -25.72
CA LEU A 13 6.15 -0.29 -25.69
C LEU A 13 5.03 -0.38 -24.65
N GLY A 14 4.30 -1.50 -24.63
CA GLY A 14 3.32 -1.84 -23.60
C GLY A 14 3.94 -1.95 -22.21
N PHE A 15 5.16 -2.49 -22.10
CA PHE A 15 5.93 -2.48 -20.84
C PHE A 15 6.24 -1.04 -20.41
N ALA A 16 6.88 -0.26 -21.27
CA ALA A 16 7.38 1.06 -20.92
C ALA A 16 6.27 2.01 -20.44
N VAL A 17 5.08 1.92 -21.06
CA VAL A 17 3.92 2.73 -20.67
C VAL A 17 3.10 2.07 -19.58
N GLY A 18 2.65 0.83 -19.78
CA GLY A 18 1.72 0.14 -18.89
C GLY A 18 2.31 -0.19 -17.53
N TRP A 19 3.55 -0.70 -17.49
CA TRP A 19 4.23 -1.01 -16.22
C TRP A 19 4.54 0.25 -15.41
N SER A 20 5.05 1.29 -16.08
CA SER A 20 5.34 2.57 -15.43
C SER A 20 4.06 3.24 -14.90
N ALA A 21 2.97 3.20 -15.67
CA ALA A 21 1.67 3.72 -15.25
C ALA A 21 1.13 2.96 -14.03
N PHE A 22 1.22 1.62 -14.02
CA PHE A 22 0.81 0.81 -12.88
C PHE A 22 1.52 1.26 -11.59
N TRP A 23 2.86 1.35 -11.60
CA TRP A 23 3.63 1.75 -10.42
C TRP A 23 3.47 3.23 -10.05
N THR A 24 3.07 4.08 -10.99
CA THR A 24 2.78 5.48 -10.72
C THR A 24 1.44 5.64 -9.99
N GLY A 25 0.42 4.87 -10.37
CA GLY A 25 -0.90 4.94 -9.73
C GLY A 25 -1.07 4.06 -8.50
N ALA A 26 -0.40 2.90 -8.44
CA ALA A 26 -0.60 1.90 -7.40
C ALA A 26 -0.39 2.42 -5.96
N PRO A 27 0.67 3.20 -5.64
CA PRO A 27 0.87 3.72 -4.29
C PRO A 27 -0.31 4.55 -3.78
N PHE A 28 -0.89 5.41 -4.64
CA PHE A 28 -2.06 6.22 -4.28
C PHE A 28 -3.28 5.35 -3.98
N LYS A 29 -3.53 4.33 -4.80
CA LYS A 29 -4.63 3.38 -4.58
C LYS A 29 -4.44 2.57 -3.30
N CYS A 30 -3.21 2.17 -2.99
CA CYS A 30 -2.89 1.47 -1.75
C CYS A 30 -3.17 2.35 -0.52
N VAL A 31 -2.80 3.63 -0.55
CA VAL A 31 -3.11 4.57 0.54
C VAL A 31 -4.62 4.66 0.75
N ILE A 32 -5.41 4.79 -0.32
CA ILE A 32 -6.87 4.82 -0.23
C ILE A 32 -7.42 3.51 0.34
N ALA A 33 -6.93 2.36 -0.12
CA ALA A 33 -7.34 1.05 0.39
C ALA A 33 -7.02 0.88 1.88
N LEU A 34 -5.87 1.37 2.34
CA LEU A 34 -5.49 1.36 3.75
C LEU A 34 -6.37 2.30 4.59
N LEU A 35 -6.75 3.46 4.05
CA LEU A 35 -7.71 4.34 4.73
C LEU A 35 -9.08 3.69 4.88
N LEU A 36 -9.57 3.01 3.84
CA LEU A 36 -10.83 2.25 3.91
C LEU A 36 -10.76 1.15 4.98
N LEU A 37 -9.64 0.40 5.03
CA LEU A 37 -9.42 -0.60 6.07
C LEU A 37 -9.38 0.01 7.47
N ALA A 38 -8.75 1.18 7.64
CA ALA A 38 -8.72 1.89 8.92
C ALA A 38 -10.13 2.34 9.37
N MET A 39 -11.02 2.61 8.42
CA MET A 39 -12.44 2.91 8.66
C MET A 39 -13.30 1.68 8.94
N GLY A 40 -12.72 0.46 8.97
CA GLY A 40 -13.47 -0.79 9.11
C GLY A 40 -14.23 -1.21 7.85
N LEU A 41 -13.95 -0.59 6.70
CA LEU A 41 -14.57 -0.94 5.41
C LEU A 41 -13.61 -1.81 4.59
N HIS A 42 -14.04 -3.02 4.23
CA HIS A 42 -13.22 -3.91 3.43
C HIS A 42 -13.13 -3.42 1.97
N PRO A 43 -11.93 -3.11 1.41
CA PRO A 43 -11.77 -2.48 0.09
C PRO A 43 -12.32 -3.28 -1.09
N TRP A 44 -12.54 -4.57 -0.88
CA TRP A 44 -12.98 -5.51 -1.90
C TRP A 44 -14.49 -5.80 -1.83
N GLU A 45 -15.20 -5.16 -0.90
CA GLU A 45 -16.63 -5.28 -0.71
C GLU A 45 -17.35 -3.97 -1.08
N MET A 46 -18.59 -4.07 -1.54
CA MET A 46 -19.42 -2.88 -1.74
C MET A 46 -19.90 -2.35 -0.38
N PRO A 47 -19.86 -1.04 -0.12
CA PRO A 47 -19.66 0.08 -1.07
C PRO A 47 -18.20 0.53 -1.28
N ALA A 48 -17.24 0.05 -0.47
CA ALA A 48 -15.85 0.49 -0.48
C ALA A 48 -15.14 0.23 -1.82
N LEU A 49 -15.40 -0.91 -2.47
CA LEU A 49 -14.87 -1.23 -3.79
C LEU A 49 -15.33 -0.20 -4.84
N GLY A 50 -16.62 0.17 -4.81
CA GLY A 50 -17.17 1.17 -5.74
C GLY A 50 -16.50 2.54 -5.57
N PHE A 51 -16.27 2.95 -4.31
CA PHE A 51 -15.54 4.17 -4.00
C PHE A 51 -14.08 4.11 -4.47
N LEU A 52 -13.38 2.99 -4.22
CA LEU A 52 -12.00 2.78 -4.66
C LEU A 52 -11.88 2.83 -6.19
N LEU A 53 -12.81 2.20 -6.91
CA LEU A 53 -12.84 2.23 -8.38
C LEU A 53 -13.10 3.63 -8.91
N LEU A 54 -14.05 4.36 -8.33
CA LEU A 54 -14.36 5.74 -8.74
C LEU A 54 -13.14 6.65 -8.58
N LEU A 55 -12.46 6.57 -7.43
CA LEU A 55 -11.29 7.38 -7.14
C LEU A 55 -10.05 6.94 -7.94
N SER A 56 -10.01 5.66 -8.36
CA SER A 56 -8.97 5.12 -9.24
C SER A 56 -8.97 5.74 -10.63
N ILE A 57 -10.13 6.16 -11.16
CA ILE A 57 -10.25 6.71 -12.52
C ILE A 57 -9.33 7.92 -12.76
N PRO A 58 -9.40 9.02 -11.98
CA PRO A 58 -8.53 10.17 -12.20
C PRO A 58 -7.05 9.83 -12.00
N ILE A 59 -6.74 8.93 -11.05
CA ILE A 59 -5.37 8.45 -10.80
C ILE A 59 -4.83 7.70 -12.02
N ASP A 60 -5.64 6.84 -12.63
CA ASP A 60 -5.25 6.04 -13.79
C ASP A 60 -5.06 6.88 -15.05
N ILE A 61 -5.97 7.84 -15.30
CA ILE A 61 -5.84 8.79 -16.41
C ILE A 61 -4.53 9.58 -16.28
N TRP A 62 -4.24 10.08 -15.08
CA TRP A 62 -3.01 10.81 -14.80
C TRP A 62 -1.77 9.94 -14.96
N ALA A 63 -1.75 8.74 -14.36
CA ALA A 63 -0.62 7.82 -14.41
C ALA A 63 -0.30 7.35 -15.84
N LEU A 64 -1.33 6.99 -16.62
CA LEU A 64 -1.17 6.65 -18.04
C LEU A 64 -0.70 7.85 -18.86
N GLY A 65 -1.27 9.04 -18.62
CA GLY A 65 -0.85 10.26 -19.29
C GLY A 65 0.61 10.61 -19.04
N LEU A 66 1.05 10.55 -17.78
CA LEU A 66 2.43 10.82 -17.38
C LEU A 66 3.39 9.81 -18.01
N ALA A 67 3.11 8.51 -17.86
CA ALA A 67 3.96 7.43 -18.39
C ALA A 67 4.00 7.38 -19.93
N ALA A 68 2.91 7.73 -20.60
CA ALA A 68 2.92 7.79 -22.06
C ALA A 68 3.69 9.01 -22.56
N ARG A 69 3.50 10.19 -21.97
CA ARG A 69 4.21 11.42 -22.35
C ARG A 69 5.73 11.29 -22.16
N THR A 70 6.19 10.66 -21.08
CA THR A 70 7.62 10.38 -20.86
C THR A 70 8.20 9.51 -21.98
N VAL A 71 7.54 8.41 -22.32
CA VAL A 71 7.99 7.51 -23.39
C VAL A 71 7.98 8.20 -24.76
N PHE A 72 6.94 8.96 -25.06
CA PHE A 72 6.80 9.65 -26.36
C PHE A 72 7.92 10.68 -26.54
N LEU A 73 8.20 11.51 -25.54
CA LEU A 73 9.17 12.59 -25.66
C LEU A 73 10.62 12.10 -25.51
N GLU A 74 10.93 11.31 -24.48
CA GLU A 74 12.31 10.92 -24.18
C GLU A 74 12.81 9.80 -25.09
N ARG A 75 11.97 8.78 -25.32
CA ARG A 75 12.39 7.56 -26.02
C ARG A 75 12.06 7.59 -27.50
N LEU A 76 10.90 8.15 -27.87
CA LEU A 76 10.41 8.15 -29.25
C LEU A 76 10.62 9.48 -29.99
N ARG A 77 10.90 10.57 -29.28
CA ARG A 77 11.03 11.93 -29.85
C ARG A 77 9.79 12.35 -30.64
N LEU A 78 8.62 12.09 -30.08
CA LEU A 78 7.31 12.41 -30.65
C LEU A 78 6.57 13.40 -29.76
N GLN A 79 5.84 14.34 -30.37
CA GLN A 79 4.94 15.23 -29.64
C GLN A 79 3.68 14.47 -29.18
N PRO A 80 3.42 14.35 -27.87
CA PRO A 80 2.23 13.69 -27.37
C PRO A 80 0.98 14.58 -27.57
N ALA A 81 -0.14 13.97 -27.94
CA ALA A 81 -1.42 14.67 -27.97
C ALA A 81 -1.85 15.12 -26.57
N GLY A 82 -2.54 16.28 -26.47
CA GLY A 82 -3.03 16.79 -25.19
C GLY A 82 -3.94 15.80 -24.45
N SER A 83 -4.77 15.07 -25.19
CA SER A 83 -5.73 14.07 -24.68
C SER A 83 -5.15 12.66 -24.49
N LEU A 84 -3.84 12.46 -24.64
CA LEU A 84 -3.21 11.13 -24.66
C LEU A 84 -3.59 10.26 -23.44
N GLY A 85 -3.59 10.84 -22.23
CA GLY A 85 -3.93 10.11 -21.00
C GLY A 85 -5.37 9.58 -21.00
N VAL A 86 -6.35 10.42 -21.36
CA VAL A 86 -7.77 10.04 -21.43
C VAL A 86 -7.99 9.00 -22.54
N THR A 87 -7.39 9.23 -23.71
CA THR A 87 -7.53 8.33 -24.86
C THR A 87 -6.97 6.94 -24.55
N LEU A 88 -5.78 6.86 -23.95
CA LEU A 88 -5.21 5.59 -23.54
C LEU A 88 -6.00 4.94 -22.41
N TRP A 89 -6.51 5.72 -21.46
CA TRP A 89 -7.29 5.19 -20.34
C TRP A 89 -8.56 4.48 -20.81
N TRP A 90 -9.40 5.11 -21.64
CA TRP A 90 -10.65 4.45 -22.06
C TRP A 90 -10.37 3.22 -22.94
N GLN A 91 -9.35 3.30 -23.81
CA GLN A 91 -8.94 2.16 -24.64
C GLN A 91 -8.43 1.01 -23.78
N ALA A 92 -7.62 1.31 -22.76
CA ALA A 92 -7.14 0.34 -21.78
C ALA A 92 -8.29 -0.24 -20.95
N ALA A 93 -9.24 0.58 -20.53
CA ALA A 93 -10.40 0.16 -19.74
C ALA A 93 -11.26 -0.83 -20.54
N LEU A 94 -11.59 -0.51 -21.79
CA LEU A 94 -12.32 -1.40 -22.67
C LEU A 94 -11.56 -2.70 -22.95
N PHE A 95 -10.26 -2.60 -23.22
CA PHE A 95 -9.39 -3.74 -23.41
C PHE A 95 -9.34 -4.65 -22.16
N ASN A 96 -9.12 -4.07 -20.98
CA ASN A 96 -9.02 -4.78 -19.71
C ASN A 96 -10.35 -5.42 -19.29
N ALA A 97 -11.49 -4.77 -19.60
CA ALA A 97 -12.81 -5.31 -19.35
C ALA A 97 -13.04 -6.66 -20.05
N VAL A 98 -12.33 -6.92 -21.14
CA VAL A 98 -12.39 -8.21 -21.87
C VAL A 98 -11.20 -9.10 -21.50
N TYR A 99 -9.98 -8.54 -21.50
CA TYR A 99 -8.77 -9.32 -21.32
C TYR A 99 -8.61 -9.90 -19.92
N LEU A 100 -8.91 -9.14 -18.87
CA LEU A 100 -8.71 -9.60 -17.49
C LEU A 100 -9.67 -10.75 -17.12
N PRO A 101 -10.98 -10.70 -17.44
CA PRO A 101 -11.86 -11.85 -17.21
C PRO A 101 -11.43 -13.09 -18.00
N LEU A 102 -11.02 -12.92 -19.25
CA LEU A 102 -10.51 -14.05 -20.06
C LEU A 102 -9.22 -14.63 -19.47
N GLY A 103 -8.27 -13.79 -19.07
CA GLY A 103 -7.05 -14.22 -18.42
C GLY A 103 -7.33 -14.96 -17.11
N TYR A 104 -8.25 -14.46 -16.28
CA TYR A 104 -8.70 -15.12 -15.06
C TYR A 104 -9.31 -16.50 -15.35
N LEU A 105 -10.16 -16.62 -16.37
CA LEU A 105 -10.75 -17.90 -16.76
C LEU A 105 -9.69 -18.89 -17.27
N ILE A 106 -8.75 -18.44 -18.11
CA ILE A 106 -7.68 -19.29 -18.63
C ILE A 106 -6.78 -19.77 -17.49
N GLU A 107 -6.36 -18.87 -16.61
CA GLU A 107 -5.46 -19.18 -15.50
C GLU A 107 -6.13 -20.10 -14.48
N SER A 108 -7.37 -19.81 -14.07
CA SER A 108 -8.11 -20.65 -13.13
C SER A 108 -8.33 -22.08 -13.65
N ARG A 109 -8.61 -22.23 -14.95
CA ARG A 109 -8.72 -23.54 -15.60
C ARG A 109 -7.37 -24.25 -15.68
N THR A 110 -6.30 -23.51 -15.94
CA THR A 110 -4.93 -24.04 -15.97
C THR A 110 -4.53 -24.56 -14.60
N VAL A 111 -4.77 -23.79 -13.53
CA VAL A 111 -4.49 -24.19 -12.15
C VAL A 111 -5.28 -25.46 -11.80
N ALA A 112 -6.58 -25.50 -12.07
CA ALA A 112 -7.41 -26.67 -11.78
C ALA A 112 -6.95 -27.92 -12.57
N GLY A 113 -6.62 -27.76 -13.85
CA GLY A 113 -6.10 -28.84 -14.69
C GLY A 113 -4.74 -29.34 -14.21
N ALA A 114 -3.82 -28.42 -13.89
CA ALA A 114 -2.50 -28.75 -13.38
C ALA A 114 -2.58 -29.46 -12.01
N GLN A 115 -3.44 -29.02 -11.11
CA GLN A 115 -3.70 -29.70 -9.84
C GLN A 115 -4.23 -31.12 -10.04
N ALA A 116 -5.18 -31.32 -10.96
CA ALA A 116 -5.72 -32.65 -11.25
C ALA A 116 -4.67 -33.62 -11.81
N VAL A 117 -3.80 -33.15 -12.72
CA VAL A 117 -2.70 -33.95 -13.28
C VAL A 117 -1.65 -34.26 -12.20
N THR A 118 -1.26 -33.27 -11.40
CA THR A 118 -0.31 -33.46 -10.29
C THR A 118 -0.83 -34.46 -9.28
N ALA A 119 -2.10 -34.38 -8.89
CA ALA A 119 -2.72 -35.34 -7.98
C ALA A 119 -2.60 -36.78 -8.51
N LYS A 120 -2.78 -36.99 -9.82
CA LYS A 120 -2.61 -38.30 -10.46
C LYS A 120 -1.16 -38.78 -10.48
N ILE A 121 -0.19 -37.88 -10.69
CA ILE A 121 1.24 -38.20 -10.61
C ILE A 121 1.63 -38.61 -9.18
N MET A 122 1.05 -37.97 -8.16
CA MET A 122 1.35 -38.29 -6.76
C MET A 122 0.73 -39.62 -6.30
N GLU A 123 -0.13 -40.26 -7.08
CA GLU A 123 -0.70 -41.59 -6.80
C GLU A 123 0.20 -42.75 -7.24
N ILE A 124 1.30 -42.50 -7.95
CA ILE A 124 2.22 -43.53 -8.47
C ILE A 124 3.02 -44.14 -7.29
N GLU A 125 3.25 -45.47 -7.36
CA GLU A 125 3.82 -46.31 -6.29
C GLU A 125 5.08 -45.82 -5.56
N PRO A 126 6.09 -45.16 -6.20
CA PRO A 126 7.24 -44.66 -5.46
C PRO A 126 6.97 -43.34 -4.75
N LEU A 127 6.00 -42.53 -5.20
CA LEU A 127 5.67 -41.20 -4.63
C LEU A 127 4.62 -41.27 -3.53
N LYS A 128 3.79 -42.31 -3.54
CA LYS A 128 2.74 -42.52 -2.54
C LYS A 128 3.29 -42.79 -1.13
N SER A 129 4.51 -43.31 -1.04
CA SER A 129 5.18 -43.67 0.23
C SER A 129 6.02 -42.55 0.83
N TRP A 130 6.12 -41.39 0.17
CA TRP A 130 6.96 -40.28 0.63
C TRP A 130 6.35 -39.53 1.83
N PRO A 131 7.18 -38.90 2.68
CA PRO A 131 6.71 -38.06 3.77
C PRO A 131 5.78 -36.92 3.30
N VAL A 132 4.77 -36.60 4.13
CA VAL A 132 3.72 -35.62 3.79
C VAL A 132 4.29 -34.24 3.41
N ALA A 133 5.35 -33.80 4.09
CA ALA A 133 5.96 -32.50 3.83
C ALA A 133 6.63 -32.41 2.43
N GLU A 134 7.30 -33.48 2.00
CA GLU A 134 7.92 -33.56 0.67
C GLU A 134 6.85 -33.62 -0.42
N ARG A 135 5.77 -34.36 -0.17
CA ARG A 135 4.61 -34.47 -1.06
C ARG A 135 3.96 -33.11 -1.34
N ILE A 136 3.68 -32.31 -0.31
CA ILE A 136 3.08 -30.97 -0.47
C ILE A 136 4.02 -30.06 -1.26
N SER A 137 5.32 -30.11 -0.99
CA SER A 137 6.30 -29.26 -1.66
C SER A 137 6.40 -29.58 -3.15
N ILE A 138 6.47 -30.86 -3.51
CA ILE A 138 6.50 -31.32 -4.90
C ILE A 138 5.20 -30.99 -5.60
N GLU A 139 4.07 -31.27 -4.96
CA GLU A 139 2.74 -30.98 -5.50
C GLU A 139 2.63 -29.48 -5.82
N LEU A 140 2.97 -28.62 -4.88
CA LEU A 140 2.97 -27.17 -5.06
C LEU A 140 3.83 -26.77 -6.26
N VAL A 141 5.08 -27.22 -6.35
CA VAL A 141 5.99 -26.87 -7.47
C VAL A 141 5.47 -27.39 -8.81
N LEU A 142 4.91 -28.61 -8.85
CA LEU A 142 4.48 -29.24 -10.10
C LEU A 142 3.32 -28.48 -10.76
N TRP A 143 2.27 -28.16 -10.00
CA TRP A 143 1.13 -27.43 -10.57
C TRP A 143 1.42 -25.93 -10.68
N SER A 144 2.16 -25.33 -9.72
CA SER A 144 2.43 -23.89 -9.74
C SER A 144 3.40 -23.48 -10.84
N SER A 145 4.36 -24.34 -11.22
CA SER A 145 5.28 -24.04 -12.33
C SER A 145 4.54 -23.94 -13.66
N VAL A 146 3.60 -24.85 -13.93
CA VAL A 146 2.75 -24.81 -15.12
C VAL A 146 1.85 -23.57 -15.11
N ALA A 147 1.17 -23.30 -13.99
CA ALA A 147 0.34 -22.11 -13.81
C ALA A 147 1.17 -20.82 -14.02
N ALA A 148 2.34 -20.72 -13.39
CA ALA A 148 3.22 -19.56 -13.52
C ALA A 148 3.66 -19.31 -14.96
N ILE A 149 3.97 -20.35 -15.74
CA ILE A 149 4.30 -20.20 -17.17
C ILE A 149 3.10 -19.61 -17.93
N VAL A 150 1.89 -20.13 -17.71
CA VAL A 150 0.68 -19.62 -18.38
C VAL A 150 0.39 -18.18 -17.96
N LEU A 151 0.52 -17.86 -16.67
CA LEU A 151 0.39 -16.49 -16.17
C LEU A 151 1.39 -15.54 -16.84
N ILE A 152 2.66 -15.94 -16.98
CA ILE A 152 3.68 -15.16 -17.68
C ILE A 152 3.27 -14.93 -19.14
N LEU A 153 2.77 -15.95 -19.84
CA LEU A 153 2.30 -15.81 -21.21
C LEU A 153 1.09 -14.87 -21.32
N ILE A 154 0.15 -14.92 -20.36
CA ILE A 154 -0.98 -14.00 -20.28
C ILE A 154 -0.50 -12.57 -20.05
N VAL A 155 0.49 -12.36 -19.17
CA VAL A 155 1.07 -11.03 -18.93
C VAL A 155 1.78 -10.51 -20.19
N LEU A 156 2.59 -11.34 -20.85
CA LEU A 156 3.26 -10.96 -22.10
C LEU A 156 2.25 -10.65 -23.23
N GLY A 157 1.17 -11.43 -23.33
CA GLY A 157 0.06 -11.18 -24.25
C GLY A 157 -0.61 -9.84 -23.96
N TRP A 158 -0.83 -9.51 -22.69
CA TRP A 158 -1.39 -8.23 -22.27
C TRP A 158 -0.49 -7.08 -22.71
N MET A 159 0.81 -7.19 -22.45
CA MET A 159 1.81 -6.19 -22.82
C MET A 159 1.91 -6.01 -24.33
N PHE A 160 1.82 -7.10 -25.09
CA PHE A 160 1.80 -7.05 -26.55
C PHE A 160 0.58 -6.28 -27.07
N LEU A 161 -0.63 -6.66 -26.63
CA LEU A 161 -1.88 -6.05 -27.10
C LEU A 161 -2.01 -4.60 -26.64
N PHE A 162 -1.69 -4.30 -25.39
CA PHE A 162 -1.65 -2.93 -24.90
C PHE A 162 -0.61 -2.10 -25.67
N GLY A 163 0.55 -2.70 -25.97
CA GLY A 163 1.56 -2.11 -26.84
C GLY A 163 1.05 -1.76 -28.24
N LEU A 164 0.15 -2.57 -28.83
CA LEU A 164 -0.50 -2.24 -30.10
C LEU A 164 -1.43 -1.03 -29.97
N ILE A 165 -2.16 -0.91 -28.86
CA ILE A 165 -3.03 0.24 -28.59
C ILE A 165 -2.19 1.52 -28.55
N VAL A 166 -1.11 1.52 -27.78
CA VAL A 166 -0.22 2.68 -27.68
C VAL A 166 0.52 2.91 -29.01
N GLY A 167 0.89 1.86 -29.73
CA GLY A 167 1.50 1.94 -31.07
C GLY A 167 0.63 2.67 -32.09
N ARG A 168 -0.71 2.56 -32.00
CA ARG A 168 -1.62 3.35 -32.82
C ARG A 168 -1.52 4.85 -32.52
N GLN A 169 -1.36 5.23 -31.26
CA GLN A 169 -1.19 6.62 -30.86
C GLN A 169 0.18 7.18 -31.31
N VAL A 170 1.21 6.34 -31.25
CA VAL A 170 2.55 6.66 -31.78
C VAL A 170 2.48 6.95 -33.28
N ALA A 171 1.74 6.15 -34.04
CA ALA A 171 1.60 6.34 -35.49
C ALA A 171 0.92 7.67 -35.88
N THR A 172 0.07 8.21 -34.99
CA THR A 172 -0.60 9.50 -35.20
C THR A 172 0.17 10.70 -34.66
N ALA A 173 1.27 10.48 -33.94
CA ALA A 173 2.03 11.54 -33.30
C ALA A 173 3.05 12.17 -34.27
N SER A 174 3.21 13.49 -34.17
CA SER A 174 4.17 14.22 -34.99
C SER A 174 5.60 14.06 -34.43
N PRO A 175 6.62 13.90 -35.29
CA PRO A 175 8.01 13.90 -34.84
C PRO A 175 8.42 15.25 -34.27
N THR A 176 9.32 15.23 -33.29
CA THR A 176 9.90 16.41 -32.66
C THR A 176 11.39 16.47 -32.96
N ASP A 177 11.84 17.52 -33.65
CA ASP A 177 13.27 17.77 -33.95
C ASP A 177 13.94 18.70 -32.90
N GLU A 178 13.29 18.89 -31.75
CA GLU A 178 13.81 19.75 -30.69
C GLU A 178 15.08 19.20 -30.04
N SER A 179 15.93 20.13 -29.58
CA SER A 179 17.13 19.79 -28.81
C SER A 179 16.74 19.07 -27.51
N TYR A 180 17.64 18.25 -26.97
CA TYR A 180 17.37 17.53 -25.73
C TYR A 180 16.99 18.45 -24.56
N GLN A 181 17.65 19.61 -24.44
CA GLN A 181 17.33 20.60 -23.41
C GLN A 181 15.92 21.18 -23.58
N ALA A 182 15.47 21.42 -24.81
CA ALA A 182 14.12 21.90 -25.08
C ALA A 182 13.06 20.86 -24.72
N LEU A 183 13.30 19.57 -25.01
CA LEU A 183 12.41 18.48 -24.59
C LEU A 183 12.32 18.33 -23.08
N VAL A 184 13.45 18.38 -22.36
CA VAL A 184 13.46 18.34 -20.89
C VAL A 184 12.69 19.51 -20.32
N ARG A 185 12.93 20.73 -20.85
CA ARG A 185 12.20 21.92 -20.44
C ARG A 185 10.70 21.78 -20.70
N GLN A 186 10.30 21.30 -21.87
CA GLN A 186 8.89 21.08 -22.21
C GLN A 186 8.26 20.07 -21.24
N TRP A 187 8.97 18.99 -20.95
CA TRP A 187 8.52 17.95 -20.04
C TRP A 187 8.41 18.41 -18.58
N ASP A 188 9.38 19.19 -18.11
CA ASP A 188 9.32 19.83 -16.79
C ASP A 188 8.13 20.80 -16.71
N LEU A 189 7.92 21.60 -17.75
CA LEU A 189 6.76 22.50 -17.84
C LEU A 189 5.43 21.72 -17.89
N MET A 190 5.38 20.50 -18.43
CA MET A 190 4.17 19.67 -18.38
C MET A 190 3.85 19.10 -16.98
N ARG A 191 4.82 19.10 -16.07
CA ARG A 191 4.63 18.65 -14.68
C ARG A 191 4.30 19.78 -13.73
N VAL A 192 4.75 20.98 -14.05
CA VAL A 192 4.42 22.19 -13.30
C VAL A 192 3.04 22.65 -13.78
N PRO A 193 2.00 22.65 -12.94
CA PRO A 193 0.74 23.24 -13.33
C PRO A 193 0.93 24.71 -13.68
N GLU A 194 0.25 25.15 -14.73
CA GLU A 194 0.25 26.54 -15.17
C GLU A 194 -0.13 27.48 -14.01
N ASP A 195 -1.07 27.04 -13.16
CA ASP A 195 -1.48 27.71 -11.93
C ASP A 195 -0.84 27.08 -10.68
N GLN A 196 0.39 27.47 -10.38
CA GLN A 196 1.09 27.10 -9.14
C GLN A 196 0.30 27.44 -7.85
N PRO A 197 -0.41 28.59 -7.75
CA PRO A 197 -1.21 28.89 -6.56
C PRO A 197 -2.37 27.91 -6.38
N LEU A 198 -2.98 27.45 -7.48
CA LEU A 198 -4.07 26.48 -7.46
C LEU A 198 -3.56 25.11 -7.00
N LEU A 199 -2.38 24.67 -7.46
CA LEU A 199 -1.76 23.44 -6.96
C LEU A 199 -1.47 23.52 -5.47
N LEU A 200 -0.88 24.63 -5.00
CA LEU A 200 -0.57 24.79 -3.57
C LEU A 200 -1.86 24.75 -2.74
N THR A 201 -2.90 25.45 -3.19
CA THR A 201 -4.21 25.47 -2.54
C THR A 201 -4.83 24.08 -2.52
N GLY A 202 -4.80 23.34 -3.63
CA GLY A 202 -5.30 21.96 -3.70
C GLY A 202 -4.51 20.98 -2.84
N LEU A 203 -3.19 21.13 -2.76
CA LEU A 203 -2.33 20.30 -1.91
C LEU A 203 -2.59 20.57 -0.42
N ILE A 204 -2.70 21.84 -0.03
CA ILE A 204 -3.04 22.22 1.35
C ILE A 204 -4.45 21.74 1.69
N ALA A 205 -5.43 21.98 0.81
CA ALA A 205 -6.82 21.56 1.03
C ALA A 205 -6.94 20.03 1.16
N SER A 206 -6.26 19.28 0.30
CA SER A 206 -6.24 17.81 0.38
C SER A 206 -5.52 17.30 1.63
N GLY A 207 -4.42 17.95 2.04
CA GLY A 207 -3.73 17.66 3.30
C GLY A 207 -4.61 17.93 4.53
N VAL A 208 -5.29 19.07 4.57
CA VAL A 208 -6.24 19.41 5.64
C VAL A 208 -7.39 18.40 5.67
N LEU A 209 -7.96 18.07 4.51
CA LEU A 209 -9.01 17.06 4.42
C LEU A 209 -8.52 15.70 4.93
N ALA A 210 -7.33 15.25 4.51
CA ALA A 210 -6.75 14.00 4.97
C ALA A 210 -6.52 13.99 6.49
N VAL A 211 -6.07 15.10 7.08
CA VAL A 211 -5.93 15.25 8.53
C VAL A 211 -7.30 15.18 9.21
N LEU A 212 -8.31 15.88 8.69
CA LEU A 212 -9.67 15.84 9.24
C LEU A 212 -10.28 14.44 9.16
N LEU A 213 -10.10 13.74 8.03
CA LEU A 213 -10.55 12.36 7.88
C LEU A 213 -9.77 11.43 8.82
N PHE A 214 -8.45 11.61 8.95
CA PHE A 214 -7.62 10.84 9.87
C PHE A 214 -8.11 11.00 11.31
N TRP A 215 -8.38 12.24 11.76
CA TRP A 215 -8.91 12.48 13.11
C TRP A 215 -10.36 12.04 13.29
N GLY A 216 -11.19 12.18 12.25
CA GLY A 216 -12.59 11.78 12.26
C GLY A 216 -12.80 10.26 12.25
N PHE A 217 -11.87 9.52 11.65
CA PHE A 217 -11.89 8.06 11.56
C PHE A 217 -10.86 7.36 12.44
N MET A 218 -10.08 8.10 13.24
CA MET A 218 -9.28 7.44 14.26
C MET A 218 -10.24 6.59 15.10
N PRO A 219 -10.06 5.26 15.14
CA PRO A 219 -10.79 4.45 16.08
C PRO A 219 -10.55 5.07 17.45
N VAL A 220 -11.59 5.11 18.27
CA VAL A 220 -11.47 5.56 19.65
C VAL A 220 -10.46 4.62 20.32
N MET A 221 -9.17 4.97 20.29
CA MET A 221 -8.07 4.20 20.87
C MET A 221 -8.10 4.27 22.40
N THR A 222 -9.17 4.83 23.00
CA THR A 222 -9.43 4.56 24.41
C THR A 222 -9.80 3.09 24.51
N PRO A 223 -9.08 2.29 25.31
CA PRO A 223 -9.38 0.88 25.46
C PRO A 223 -10.82 0.78 25.99
N HIS A 224 -11.78 0.47 25.10
CA HIS A 224 -13.06 -0.03 25.56
C HIS A 224 -12.80 -1.46 26.00
N PRO A 225 -13.14 -1.83 27.25
CA PRO A 225 -13.14 -3.23 27.62
C PRO A 225 -13.97 -3.99 26.58
N HIS A 226 -13.40 -5.09 26.06
CA HIS A 226 -14.10 -5.97 25.12
C HIS A 226 -15.46 -6.35 25.70
N GLU A 227 -16.48 -6.59 24.88
CA GLU A 227 -17.82 -6.94 25.38
C GLU A 227 -17.82 -8.17 26.29
N ASP A 228 -16.83 -9.06 26.10
CA ASP A 228 -16.58 -10.26 26.91
C ASP A 228 -15.80 -10.01 28.20
N TYR A 229 -15.34 -8.77 28.43
CA TYR A 229 -14.58 -8.39 29.61
C TYR A 229 -15.48 -7.66 30.60
N GLU A 230 -16.18 -8.43 31.44
CA GLU A 230 -16.80 -7.89 32.65
C GLU A 230 -15.68 -7.38 33.57
N MET A 231 -15.52 -6.05 33.63
CA MET A 231 -14.68 -5.48 34.67
C MET A 231 -15.22 -5.97 36.02
N PRO A 232 -14.41 -6.65 36.86
CA PRO A 232 -14.86 -6.99 38.19
C PRO A 232 -15.29 -5.68 38.85
N PRO A 233 -16.44 -5.65 39.54
CA PRO A 233 -16.93 -4.43 40.16
C PRO A 233 -15.80 -3.86 41.00
N GLN A 234 -15.28 -2.72 40.57
CA GLN A 234 -14.26 -2.03 41.33
C GLN A 234 -14.99 -1.61 42.60
N GLU A 235 -14.82 -2.36 43.69
CA GLU A 235 -15.21 -1.91 45.01
C GLU A 235 -14.48 -0.58 45.18
N SER A 236 -15.23 0.51 44.99
CA SER A 236 -14.82 1.80 45.52
C SER A 236 -14.71 1.57 47.01
N ARG A 237 -13.52 1.19 47.49
CA ARG A 237 -13.19 1.37 48.89
C ARG A 237 -13.34 2.86 49.08
N LEU A 238 -14.51 3.24 49.58
CA LEU A 238 -14.79 4.55 50.13
C LEU A 238 -13.79 4.69 51.28
N LEU A 239 -12.58 5.12 50.94
CA LEU A 239 -11.56 5.50 51.90
C LEU A 239 -12.21 6.62 52.69
N LYS A 240 -12.71 6.30 53.89
CA LYS A 240 -13.18 7.32 54.80
C LYS A 240 -11.98 8.22 55.05
N PRO A 241 -12.07 9.54 54.74
CA PRO A 241 -10.93 10.44 54.85
C PRO A 241 -10.29 10.39 56.24
N THR A 242 -11.08 10.09 57.26
CA THR A 242 -10.66 9.90 58.66
C THR A 242 -9.71 8.71 58.83
N GLU A 243 -9.97 7.56 58.20
CA GLU A 243 -9.11 6.37 58.30
C GLU A 243 -7.79 6.56 57.53
N ALA A 244 -7.83 7.33 56.44
CA ALA A 244 -6.62 7.73 55.73
C ALA A 244 -5.76 8.69 56.57
N LEU A 245 -6.40 9.67 57.22
CA LEU A 245 -5.75 10.65 58.11
C LEU A 245 -5.11 9.98 59.32
N GLU A 246 -5.82 9.08 60.01
CA GLU A 246 -5.28 8.34 61.16
C GLU A 246 -4.07 7.47 60.78
N LYS A 247 -4.08 6.85 59.60
CA LYS A 247 -2.93 6.10 59.11
C LYS A 247 -1.73 6.99 58.85
N THR A 248 -1.94 8.19 58.29
CA THR A 248 -0.88 9.18 58.13
C THR A 248 -0.35 9.68 59.47
N ASP A 249 -1.21 9.95 60.46
CA ASP A 249 -0.79 10.38 61.80
C ASP A 249 0.03 9.29 62.50
N GLN A 250 -0.38 8.03 62.40
CA GLN A 250 0.40 6.90 62.92
C GLN A 250 1.74 6.74 62.21
N ALA A 251 1.79 6.96 60.88
CA ALA A 251 3.04 6.92 60.13
C ALA A 251 3.97 8.08 60.54
N LEU A 252 3.42 9.28 60.77
CA LEU A 252 4.17 10.43 61.25
C LEU A 252 4.75 10.19 62.64
N ALA A 253 3.93 9.67 63.58
CA ALA A 253 4.39 9.36 64.94
C ALA A 253 5.51 8.30 64.96
N ARG A 254 5.44 7.30 64.06
CA ARG A 254 6.51 6.31 63.89
C ARG A 254 7.79 6.93 63.32
N ALA A 255 7.66 7.84 62.35
CA ALA A 255 8.79 8.55 61.79
C ALA A 255 9.46 9.47 62.82
N GLU A 256 8.68 10.18 63.64
CA GLU A 256 9.21 10.99 64.75
C GLU A 256 9.92 10.14 65.81
N ALA A 257 9.36 8.99 66.18
CA ALA A 257 10.01 8.07 67.10
C ALA A 257 11.34 7.54 66.53
N ALA A 258 11.38 7.19 65.24
CA ALA A 258 12.59 6.76 64.57
C ALA A 258 13.65 7.89 64.51
N LEU A 259 13.23 9.14 64.25
CA LEU A 259 14.12 10.30 64.27
C LEU A 259 14.72 10.53 65.66
N LYS A 260 13.94 10.43 66.74
CA LYS A 260 14.45 10.55 68.12
C LYS A 260 15.48 9.47 68.45
N VAL A 261 15.23 8.23 68.04
CA VAL A 261 16.21 7.13 68.21
C VAL A 261 17.50 7.44 67.45
N LEU A 262 17.40 7.90 66.19
CA LEU A 262 18.56 8.29 65.39
C LEU A 262 19.31 9.50 65.97
N GLU A 263 18.61 10.49 66.52
CA GLU A 263 19.22 11.64 67.20
C GLU A 263 19.94 11.22 68.50
N GLU A 264 19.36 10.32 69.28
CA GLU A 264 20.03 9.76 70.47
C GLU A 264 21.27 8.93 70.11
N GLU A 265 21.21 8.14 69.03
CA GLU A 265 22.36 7.41 68.49
C GLU A 265 23.44 8.38 67.97
N ALA A 266 23.06 9.45 67.28
CA ALA A 266 23.98 10.48 66.82
C ALA A 266 24.64 11.25 67.97
N GLN A 267 23.90 11.57 69.04
CA GLN A 267 24.43 12.23 70.24
C GLN A 267 25.34 11.31 71.06
N LYS A 268 25.03 10.01 71.15
CA LYS A 268 25.92 9.00 71.76
C LYS A 268 27.19 8.79 70.93
N GLY A 269 27.09 8.80 69.61
CA GLY A 269 28.22 8.76 68.68
C GLY A 269 29.10 10.02 68.70
N SER A 270 28.52 11.19 68.97
CA SER A 270 29.25 12.46 69.10
C SER A 270 30.02 12.56 70.43
N LYS A 271 29.46 12.09 71.56
CA LYS A 271 30.15 12.10 72.87
C LYS A 271 31.29 11.08 72.98
N GLY A 272 31.39 10.11 72.07
CA GLY A 272 32.48 9.13 72.00
C GLY A 272 33.72 9.59 71.20
N LYS A 273 33.63 10.69 70.43
CA LYS A 273 34.76 11.24 69.64
C LYS A 273 35.44 12.46 70.26
N THR A 274 35.12 12.81 71.51
CA THR A 274 35.72 13.94 72.25
C THR A 274 36.21 13.49 73.64
N LYS A 275 37.02 12.42 73.67
CA LYS A 275 38.02 12.12 74.70
C LYS A 275 39.18 11.38 74.05
N LEU A 276 39.96 12.13 73.28
CA LEU A 276 41.39 11.92 73.03
C LEU A 276 42.09 13.14 73.64
#